data_AF-X6L9W2-F1
#
_entry.id   AF-X6L9W2-F1
#
_cell.length_a   1.000
_cell.length_b   1.000
_cell.length_c   1.000
_cell.angle_alpha   90.00
_cell.angle_beta   90.00
_cell.angle_gamma   90.00
#
_symmetry.space_group_name_H-M   'P 1'
#
loop_
_entity.id
_entity.type
_entity.pdbx_description
1 polymer ?
#
loop_
_entity_poly.entity_id
_entity_poly.type
_entity_poly.pdbx_seq_one_letter_code
_entity_poly.pdbx_strand_id
1 'polypeptide(L)'
;TLDYLPGVKIDLMMLKVLFEEIYGYKVYCTYDPNQPETESLTLKQFNIFLMEHYNNLIKVDKNVYDSLIFVWCGHGNTKTEEGDTLITSDDDKYKPFKKIQELFAHDTDMFLNKPKIFIKNTCRGNEQLQQTENEQQWYNSESDTFIIFSTTPGKLIFDSMDPNQGKGSIGRTNYSNNYNL
;
A
#
# COMPACT_ATOMS: atom_id res chain seq x y z
N THR A 1 -12.91 14.28 -12.08
CA THR A 1 -12.10 13.23 -12.73
C THR A 1 -10.75 13.19 -12.07
N LEU A 2 -10.30 12.00 -11.67
CA LEU A 2 -8.98 11.81 -11.06
C LEU A 2 -7.88 11.97 -12.11
N ASP A 3 -6.73 12.51 -11.69
CA ASP A 3 -5.58 12.67 -12.58
C ASP A 3 -4.97 11.30 -12.95
N TYR A 4 -4.51 11.16 -14.19
CA TYR A 4 -3.75 9.98 -14.62
C TYR A 4 -2.36 9.97 -13.97
N LEU A 5 -1.96 8.82 -13.41
CA LEU A 5 -0.70 8.64 -12.66
C LEU A 5 0.25 7.67 -13.39
N PRO A 6 0.94 8.09 -14.46
CA PRO A 6 1.72 7.17 -15.28
C PRO A 6 3.00 6.60 -14.64
N GLY A 7 3.59 7.24 -13.63
CA GLY A 7 4.75 6.74 -12.88
C GLY A 7 4.37 5.72 -11.82
N VAL A 8 3.11 5.69 -11.37
CA VAL A 8 2.61 4.71 -10.40
C VAL A 8 2.75 3.28 -10.90
N LYS A 9 2.58 3.03 -12.21
CA LYS A 9 2.83 1.70 -12.79
C LYS A 9 4.30 1.32 -12.78
N ILE A 10 5.21 2.29 -12.96
CA ILE A 10 6.66 2.06 -12.90
C ILE A 10 7.04 1.67 -11.46
N ASP A 11 6.59 2.45 -10.47
CA ASP A 11 6.81 2.16 -9.06
C ASP A 11 6.28 0.78 -8.66
N LEU A 12 5.06 0.43 -9.08
CA LEU A 12 4.44 -0.86 -8.80
C LEU A 12 5.26 -2.02 -9.38
N MET A 13 5.77 -1.88 -10.61
CA MET A 13 6.62 -2.89 -11.24
C MET A 13 7.99 -3.00 -10.58
N MET A 14 8.60 -1.89 -10.17
CA MET A 14 9.85 -1.91 -9.41
C MET A 14 9.67 -2.60 -8.06
N LEU A 15 8.59 -2.30 -7.33
CA LEU A 15 8.27 -2.95 -6.06
C LEU A 15 7.97 -4.44 -6.25
N LYS A 16 7.26 -4.81 -7.32
CA LYS A 16 7.03 -6.22 -7.66
C LYS A 16 8.34 -6.97 -7.84
N VAL A 17 9.23 -6.49 -8.72
CA VAL A 17 10.56 -7.09 -8.96
C VAL A 17 11.38 -7.16 -7.67
N LEU A 18 11.39 -6.08 -6.89
CA LEU A 18 12.11 -6.02 -5.62
C LEU A 18 11.64 -7.13 -4.67
N PHE A 19 10.35 -7.26 -4.43
CA PHE A 19 9.85 -8.26 -3.48
C PHE A 19 9.91 -9.68 -4.04
N GLU A 20 9.60 -9.88 -5.32
CA GLU A 20 9.55 -11.20 -5.95
C GLU A 20 10.95 -11.75 -6.22
N GLU A 21 11.79 -11.01 -6.95
CA GLU A 21 13.07 -11.53 -7.44
C GLU A 21 14.22 -11.35 -6.42
N ILE A 22 14.22 -10.26 -5.67
CA ILE A 22 15.32 -9.93 -4.75
C ILE A 22 15.06 -10.50 -3.35
N TYR A 23 13.83 -10.33 -2.83
CA TYR A 23 13.49 -10.78 -1.47
C TYR A 23 12.75 -12.13 -1.43
N GLY A 24 12.39 -12.71 -2.57
CA GLY A 24 11.81 -14.06 -2.65
C GLY A 24 10.36 -14.17 -2.16
N TYR A 25 9.63 -13.05 -2.09
CA TYR A 25 8.21 -13.09 -1.75
C TYR A 25 7.39 -13.73 -2.87
N LYS A 26 6.34 -14.44 -2.46
CA LYS A 26 5.27 -14.79 -3.39
C LYS A 26 4.40 -13.56 -3.65
N VAL A 27 4.60 -12.91 -4.80
CA VAL A 27 3.92 -11.66 -5.14
C VAL A 27 2.70 -11.93 -6.05
N TYR A 28 1.59 -11.27 -5.76
CA TYR A 28 0.43 -11.19 -6.64
C TYR A 28 0.16 -9.73 -6.97
N CYS A 29 -0.12 -9.44 -8.24
CA CYS A 29 -0.29 -8.07 -8.74
C CYS A 29 -1.55 -8.00 -9.60
N THR A 30 -2.32 -6.92 -9.44
CA THR A 30 -3.50 -6.65 -10.29
C THR A 30 -3.15 -6.04 -11.64
N TYR A 31 -1.91 -5.57 -11.82
CA TYR A 31 -1.41 -4.96 -13.05
C TYR A 31 -0.47 -5.90 -13.80
N ASP A 32 -0.68 -6.04 -15.11
CA ASP A 32 0.19 -6.74 -16.05
C ASP A 32 0.58 -5.76 -17.18
N PRO A 33 1.88 -5.46 -17.36
CA PRO A 33 2.35 -4.60 -18.45
C PRO A 33 1.95 -5.06 -19.86
N ASN A 34 1.64 -6.35 -20.04
CA ASN A 34 1.21 -6.91 -21.31
C ASN A 34 -0.31 -6.82 -21.52
N GLN A 35 -1.08 -6.41 -20.51
CA GLN A 35 -2.54 -6.27 -20.54
C GLN A 35 -2.94 -4.85 -20.10
N PRO A 36 -2.95 -3.87 -21.02
CA PRO A 36 -3.22 -2.46 -20.70
C PRO A 36 -4.54 -2.22 -19.95
N GLU A 37 -5.54 -3.07 -20.15
CA GLU A 37 -6.82 -3.04 -19.43
C GLU A 37 -6.69 -3.20 -17.91
N THR A 38 -5.57 -3.75 -17.44
CA THR A 38 -5.24 -3.91 -16.02
C THR A 38 -4.66 -2.65 -15.37
N GLU A 39 -4.43 -1.57 -16.15
CA GLU A 39 -4.05 -0.26 -15.59
C GLU A 39 -5.17 0.34 -14.72
N SER A 40 -6.42 -0.07 -14.93
CA SER A 40 -7.58 0.35 -14.13
C SER A 40 -8.06 -0.78 -13.24
N LEU A 41 -8.38 -0.45 -11.98
CA LEU A 41 -8.86 -1.42 -11.00
C LEU A 41 -10.16 -0.93 -10.37
N THR A 42 -11.27 -1.52 -10.77
CA THR A 42 -12.60 -1.27 -10.20
C THR A 42 -12.70 -1.83 -8.78
N LEU A 43 -13.60 -1.30 -7.94
CA LEU A 43 -13.80 -1.82 -6.58
C LEU A 43 -14.25 -3.28 -6.60
N LYS A 44 -15.03 -3.67 -7.62
CA LYS A 44 -15.46 -5.06 -7.80
C LYS A 44 -14.26 -5.98 -8.07
N GLN A 45 -13.40 -5.62 -9.03
CA GLN A 45 -12.19 -6.39 -9.34
C GLN A 45 -11.26 -6.47 -8.14
N PHE A 46 -11.07 -5.34 -7.42
CA PHE A 46 -10.24 -5.33 -6.24
C PHE A 46 -10.76 -6.27 -5.15
N ASN A 47 -12.07 -6.24 -4.86
CA ASN A 47 -12.67 -7.15 -3.88
C ASN A 47 -12.57 -8.62 -4.30
N ILE A 48 -12.74 -8.94 -5.60
CA ILE A 48 -12.57 -10.30 -6.12
C ILE A 48 -11.13 -10.77 -5.89
N PHE A 49 -10.15 -9.95 -6.27
CA PHE A 49 -8.73 -10.22 -6.09
C PHE A 49 -8.39 -10.49 -4.62
N LEU A 50 -8.81 -9.60 -3.71
CA LEU A 50 -8.57 -9.76 -2.27
C LEU A 50 -9.18 -11.06 -1.73
N MET A 51 -10.43 -11.35 -2.09
CA MET A 51 -11.13 -12.54 -1.59
C MET A 51 -10.56 -13.84 -2.15
N GLU A 52 -10.12 -13.85 -3.41
CA GLU A 52 -9.43 -15.00 -3.99
C GLU A 52 -8.15 -15.32 -3.22
N HIS A 53 -7.31 -14.32 -2.95
CA HIS A 53 -6.08 -14.52 -2.21
C HIS A 53 -6.31 -14.87 -0.74
N TYR A 54 -7.29 -14.24 -0.09
CA TYR A 54 -7.71 -14.63 1.26
C TYR A 54 -8.18 -16.09 1.32
N ASN A 55 -9.04 -16.52 0.39
CA ASN A 55 -9.54 -17.90 0.33
C ASN A 55 -8.42 -18.91 0.08
N ASN A 56 -7.39 -18.54 -0.67
CA ASN A 56 -6.20 -19.39 -0.86
C ASN A 56 -5.32 -19.40 0.38
N LEU A 57 -5.22 -18.28 1.10
CA LEU A 57 -4.45 -18.14 2.33
C LEU A 57 -5.00 -19.04 3.44
N ILE A 58 -6.31 -19.05 3.67
CA ILE A 58 -6.93 -19.85 4.74
C ILE A 58 -6.89 -21.37 4.48
N LYS A 59 -6.52 -21.80 3.27
CA LYS A 59 -6.39 -23.23 2.89
C LYS A 59 -4.99 -23.78 3.13
N VAL A 60 -3.98 -22.94 3.29
CA VAL A 60 -2.59 -23.38 3.51
C VAL A 60 -2.26 -23.44 5.00
N ASP A 61 -1.21 -24.19 5.35
CA ASP A 61 -0.71 -24.24 6.72
C ASP A 61 -0.22 -22.85 7.17
N LYS A 62 -0.53 -22.49 8.41
CA LYS A 62 -0.20 -21.17 8.98
C LYS A 62 1.30 -20.89 9.05
N ASN A 63 2.16 -21.90 8.94
CA ASN A 63 3.62 -21.75 9.03
C ASN A 63 4.28 -21.54 7.66
N VAL A 64 3.50 -21.49 6.57
CA VAL A 64 4.03 -21.37 5.20
C VAL A 64 4.60 -19.97 4.91
N TYR A 65 4.02 -18.93 5.52
CA TYR A 65 4.46 -17.55 5.32
C TYR A 65 5.05 -16.98 6.62
N ASP A 66 6.13 -16.21 6.52
CA ASP A 66 6.80 -15.57 7.65
C ASP A 66 6.37 -14.12 7.88
N SER A 67 5.77 -13.48 6.86
CA SER A 67 5.41 -12.07 6.86
C SER A 67 4.39 -11.75 5.77
N LEU A 68 3.73 -10.59 5.90
CA LEU A 68 2.81 -10.03 4.90
C LEU A 68 3.35 -8.69 4.40
N ILE A 69 3.32 -8.48 3.09
CA ILE A 69 3.49 -7.16 2.49
C ILE A 69 2.28 -6.83 1.62
N PHE A 70 1.63 -5.71 1.89
CA PHE A 70 0.57 -5.15 1.04
C PHE A 70 1.04 -3.82 0.48
N VAL A 71 0.96 -3.66 -0.84
CA VAL A 71 1.35 -2.44 -1.54
C VAL A 71 0.15 -1.88 -2.27
N TRP A 72 -0.16 -0.61 -2.03
CA TRP A 72 -1.10 0.16 -2.82
C TRP A 72 -0.37 1.29 -3.54
N CYS A 73 -0.50 1.33 -4.87
CA CYS A 73 0.02 2.39 -5.72
C CYS A 73 -1.17 3.00 -6.47
N GLY A 74 -1.51 4.27 -6.20
CA GLY A 74 -2.66 4.91 -6.83
C GLY A 74 -3.19 6.12 -6.06
N HIS A 75 -4.46 6.42 -6.23
CA HIS A 75 -5.12 7.50 -5.48
C HIS A 75 -5.51 7.04 -4.08
N GLY A 76 -5.46 7.96 -3.12
CA GLY A 76 -5.91 7.71 -1.75
C GLY A 76 -6.48 8.97 -1.10
N ASN A 77 -7.38 8.78 -0.14
CA ASN A 77 -7.97 9.88 0.62
C ASN A 77 -7.92 9.58 2.13
N THR A 78 -7.51 10.57 2.92
CA THR A 78 -7.37 10.47 4.38
C THR A 78 -8.46 11.23 5.14
N LYS A 79 -9.39 11.89 4.43
CA LYS A 79 -10.43 12.77 5.00
C LYS A 79 -11.82 12.12 5.07
N THR A 80 -11.92 10.81 4.87
CA THR A 80 -13.22 10.14 4.96
C THR A 80 -13.56 9.85 6.43
N GLU A 81 -14.85 9.72 6.76
CA GLU A 81 -15.29 9.30 8.10
C GLU A 81 -14.73 7.92 8.48
N GLU A 82 -14.42 7.08 7.49
CA GLU A 82 -13.83 5.76 7.64
C GLU A 82 -12.28 5.79 7.70
N GLY A 83 -11.70 7.00 7.71
CA GLY A 83 -10.27 7.25 7.76
C GLY A 83 -9.58 7.14 6.41
N ASP A 84 -8.47 6.39 6.40
CA ASP A 84 -7.63 6.17 5.23
C ASP A 84 -8.32 5.26 4.21
N THR A 85 -8.43 5.70 2.95
CA THR A 85 -9.11 4.99 1.88
C THR A 85 -8.25 4.84 0.63
N LEU A 86 -8.46 3.73 -0.09
CA LEU A 86 -7.84 3.39 -1.37
C LEU A 86 -8.88 3.67 -2.47
N ILE A 87 -8.58 4.60 -3.38
CA ILE A 87 -9.52 5.03 -4.41
C ILE A 87 -9.37 4.14 -5.65
N THR A 88 -10.48 3.53 -6.06
CA THR A 88 -10.52 2.64 -7.22
C THR A 88 -10.85 3.42 -8.50
N SER A 89 -10.71 2.81 -9.67
CA SER A 89 -10.99 3.48 -10.95
C SER A 89 -12.47 3.74 -11.22
N ASP A 90 -13.37 3.13 -10.44
CA ASP A 90 -14.80 3.45 -10.50
C ASP A 90 -15.04 4.79 -9.79
N ASP A 91 -15.76 5.70 -10.44
CA ASP A 91 -16.11 7.01 -9.87
C ASP A 91 -16.70 6.89 -8.45
N ASP A 92 -16.14 7.68 -7.53
CA ASP A 92 -16.51 7.80 -6.11
C ASP A 92 -16.48 6.50 -5.29
N LYS A 93 -15.90 5.41 -5.82
CA LYS A 93 -15.75 4.16 -5.07
C LYS A 93 -14.38 4.05 -4.45
N TYR A 94 -14.39 3.58 -3.21
CA TYR A 94 -13.19 3.38 -2.42
C TYR A 94 -13.27 2.10 -1.60
N LYS A 95 -12.11 1.65 -1.14
CA LYS A 95 -11.98 0.62 -0.12
C LYS A 95 -11.34 1.25 1.11
N PRO A 96 -11.96 1.17 2.29
CA PRO A 96 -11.29 1.61 3.51
C PRO A 96 -10.06 0.74 3.75
N PHE A 97 -8.93 1.39 4.01
CA PHE A 97 -7.66 0.70 4.22
C PHE A 97 -7.73 -0.24 5.43
N LYS A 98 -8.47 0.15 6.47
CA LYS A 98 -8.76 -0.70 7.63
C LYS A 98 -9.39 -2.04 7.24
N LYS A 99 -10.22 -2.08 6.19
CA LYS A 99 -10.81 -3.35 5.68
C LYS A 99 -9.78 -4.27 5.05
N ILE A 100 -8.64 -3.76 4.59
CA ILE A 100 -7.53 -4.58 4.12
C ILE A 100 -6.76 -5.18 5.30
N GLN A 101 -6.52 -4.36 6.33
CA GLN A 101 -5.89 -4.81 7.57
C GLN A 101 -6.74 -5.90 8.25
N GLU A 102 -8.05 -5.65 8.42
CA GLU A 102 -8.99 -6.63 8.97
C GLU A 102 -8.92 -7.96 8.21
N LEU A 103 -8.99 -7.93 6.88
CA LEU A 103 -9.04 -9.15 6.06
C LEU A 103 -7.78 -10.01 6.18
N PHE A 104 -6.59 -9.42 6.20
CA PHE A 104 -5.34 -10.20 6.18
C PHE A 104 -4.63 -10.30 7.52
N ALA A 105 -4.91 -9.42 8.48
CA ALA A 105 -4.25 -9.39 9.78
C ALA A 105 -5.14 -9.82 10.94
N HIS A 106 -6.47 -9.67 10.82
CA HIS A 106 -7.41 -9.98 11.91
C HIS A 106 -8.28 -11.21 11.65
N ASP A 107 -8.83 -11.34 10.44
CA ASP A 107 -9.76 -12.42 10.10
C ASP A 107 -9.04 -13.79 9.96
N THR A 108 -7.71 -13.80 10.06
CA THR A 108 -6.88 -14.99 9.99
C THR A 108 -5.70 -14.96 10.97
N ASP A 109 -5.42 -16.11 11.60
CA ASP A 109 -4.23 -16.31 12.45
C ASP A 109 -2.93 -16.48 11.63
N MET A 110 -3.00 -16.45 10.30
CA MET A 110 -1.86 -16.67 9.40
C MET A 110 -0.65 -15.77 9.74
N PHE A 111 -0.91 -14.51 10.08
CA PHE A 111 0.11 -13.49 10.38
C PHE A 111 0.10 -13.02 11.84
N LEU A 112 -0.48 -13.81 12.74
CA LEU A 112 -0.40 -13.56 14.17
C LEU A 112 1.07 -13.62 14.63
N ASN A 113 1.54 -12.59 15.33
CA ASN A 113 2.93 -12.42 15.78
C ASN A 113 3.97 -12.44 14.63
N LYS A 114 3.55 -12.10 13.42
CA LYS A 114 4.43 -11.99 12.24
C LYS A 114 4.45 -10.56 11.71
N PRO A 115 5.57 -10.10 11.12
CA PRO A 115 5.65 -8.78 10.53
C PRO A 115 4.61 -8.57 9.41
N LYS A 116 3.91 -7.44 9.47
CA LYS A 116 2.94 -7.00 8.47
C LYS A 116 3.34 -5.62 8.00
N ILE A 117 3.69 -5.48 6.72
CA ILE A 117 4.15 -4.23 6.14
C ILE A 117 3.10 -3.74 5.14
N PHE A 118 2.63 -2.52 5.33
CA PHE A 118 1.72 -1.87 4.40
C PHE A 118 2.40 -0.66 3.78
N ILE A 119 2.51 -0.65 2.45
CA ILE A 119 3.14 0.44 1.69
C ILE A 119 2.05 1.18 0.93
N LYS A 120 1.87 2.46 1.26
CA LYS A 120 0.92 3.35 0.62
C LYS A 120 1.67 4.34 -0.24
N ASN A 121 1.84 3.98 -1.51
CA ASN A 121 2.33 4.88 -2.54
C ASN A 121 1.16 5.64 -3.15
N THR A 122 0.59 6.57 -2.38
CA THR A 122 -0.63 7.29 -2.77
C THR A 122 -0.34 8.72 -3.19
N CYS A 123 -0.89 9.14 -4.33
CA CYS A 123 -1.11 10.57 -4.58
C CYS A 123 -2.24 11.06 -3.66
N ARG A 124 -1.96 12.07 -2.84
CA ARG A 124 -2.95 12.73 -1.97
C ARG A 124 -3.32 14.05 -2.62
N GLY A 125 -4.61 14.29 -2.90
CA GLY A 125 -5.07 15.48 -3.62
C GLY A 125 -4.76 16.82 -2.94
N ASN A 126 -4.82 17.90 -3.74
CA ASN A 126 -4.57 19.30 -3.36
C ASN A 126 -5.64 19.85 -2.41
N GLU A 127 -5.63 19.48 -1.15
CA GLU A 127 -6.34 20.30 -0.16
C GLU A 127 -5.50 20.48 1.08
N GLN A 128 -5.09 21.73 1.27
CA GLN A 128 -4.52 22.29 2.47
C GLN A 128 -5.18 21.63 3.69
N LEU A 129 -4.39 21.02 4.56
CA LEU A 129 -4.85 20.55 5.85
C LEU A 129 -5.45 21.78 6.55
N GLN A 130 -6.78 21.90 6.58
CA GLN A 130 -7.39 22.50 7.74
C GLN A 130 -7.01 21.56 8.87
N GLN A 131 -6.04 21.99 9.67
CA GLN A 131 -5.75 21.40 10.96
C GLN A 131 -7.03 21.52 11.80
N THR A 132 -7.97 20.62 11.56
CA THR A 132 -8.96 20.28 12.56
C THR A 132 -8.20 19.38 13.51
N GLU A 133 -8.11 19.82 14.77
CA GLU A 133 -7.54 19.10 15.91
C GLU A 133 -8.30 17.80 16.25
N ASN A 134 -8.93 17.16 15.25
CA ASN A 134 -9.32 15.78 15.37
C ASN A 134 -8.07 14.98 15.05
N GLU A 135 -7.38 14.60 16.13
CA GLU A 135 -6.37 13.57 16.19
C GLU A 135 -6.58 12.58 15.04
N GLN A 136 -5.67 12.59 14.06
CA GLN A 136 -5.61 11.54 13.07
C GLN A 136 -5.58 10.24 13.86
N GLN A 137 -6.70 9.54 13.92
CA GLN A 137 -6.81 8.31 14.67
C GLN A 137 -6.00 7.31 13.84
N TRP A 138 -4.72 7.21 14.15
CA TRP A 138 -3.84 6.23 13.53
C TRP A 138 -4.43 4.88 13.94
N TYR A 139 -5.12 4.23 13.01
CA TYR A 139 -5.60 2.85 13.16
C TYR A 139 -4.37 1.91 13.12
N ASN A 140 -3.50 2.06 14.12
CA ASN A 140 -2.32 1.24 14.37
C ASN A 140 -2.44 0.65 15.77
N SER A 141 -3.51 -0.10 16.00
CA SER A 141 -3.68 -0.90 17.22
C SER A 141 -3.14 -2.33 17.07
N GLU A 142 -2.56 -2.67 15.92
CA GLU A 142 -2.06 -4.01 15.64
C GLU A 142 -0.57 -4.15 15.95
N SER A 143 -0.22 -5.16 16.75
CA SER A 143 1.17 -5.54 16.97
C SER A 143 1.82 -6.03 15.67
N ASP A 144 3.13 -5.82 15.57
CA ASP A 144 3.95 -6.31 14.46
C ASP A 144 3.57 -5.70 13.09
N THR A 145 2.89 -4.55 13.08
CA THR A 145 2.49 -3.84 11.87
C THR A 145 3.36 -2.60 11.63
N PHE A 146 3.85 -2.45 10.41
CA PHE A 146 4.59 -1.28 9.94
C PHE A 146 3.90 -0.66 8.72
N ILE A 147 3.62 0.64 8.76
CA ILE A 147 2.99 1.36 7.64
C ILE A 147 3.96 2.39 7.08
N ILE A 148 4.23 2.30 5.78
CA ILE A 148 5.06 3.23 5.01
C ILE A 148 4.15 4.09 4.15
N PHE A 149 4.27 5.41 4.29
CA PHE A 149 3.61 6.37 3.41
C PHE A 149 4.67 7.01 2.51
N SER A 150 4.45 7.04 1.20
CA SER A 150 5.34 7.79 0.30
C SER A 150 5.27 9.30 0.54
N THR A 151 4.11 9.79 0.99
CA THR A 151 3.84 11.21 1.30
C THR A 151 3.76 11.47 2.81
N THR A 152 4.31 12.59 3.27
CA THR A 152 3.86 13.18 4.55
C THR A 152 2.47 13.80 4.40
N PRO A 153 1.60 13.80 5.43
CA PRO A 153 0.31 14.49 5.39
C PRO A 153 0.41 15.92 4.86
N GLY A 154 -0.47 16.31 3.93
CA GLY A 154 -0.52 17.65 3.35
C GLY A 154 0.56 17.98 2.31
N LYS A 155 1.42 17.03 1.91
CA LYS A 155 2.37 17.22 0.81
C LYS A 155 1.95 16.44 -0.44
N LEU A 156 2.11 17.09 -1.59
CA LEU A 156 1.92 16.52 -2.91
C LEU A 156 3.18 15.81 -3.35
N ILE A 157 3.00 14.69 -4.05
CA ILE A 157 4.04 14.12 -4.91
C ILE A 157 3.59 14.35 -6.33
N PHE A 158 4.47 14.95 -7.11
CA PHE A 158 4.29 15.09 -8.55
C PHE A 158 4.86 13.85 -9.22
N ASP A 159 4.04 13.24 -10.06
CA ASP A 159 4.48 12.20 -10.98
C ASP A 159 5.33 12.85 -12.08
N SER A 160 6.64 12.88 -11.88
CA SER A 160 7.59 13.44 -12.84
C SER A 160 8.19 12.30 -13.66
N MET A 161 7.77 12.19 -14.93
CA MET A 161 8.48 11.37 -15.92
C MET A 161 9.86 11.92 -16.30
N ASP A 162 10.24 13.13 -15.87
CA ASP A 162 11.53 13.72 -16.20
C ASP A 162 12.63 13.12 -15.30
N PRO A 163 13.53 12.27 -15.86
CA PRO A 163 14.63 11.68 -15.09
C PRO A 163 15.63 12.73 -14.58
N ASN A 164 15.57 13.98 -15.09
CA ASN A 164 16.43 15.09 -14.66
C ASN A 164 15.81 15.99 -13.58
N GLN A 165 14.52 15.79 -13.23
CA GLN A 165 13.84 16.57 -12.18
C GLN A 165 13.51 15.76 -10.92
N GLY A 166 13.86 14.48 -10.88
CA GLY A 166 13.69 13.62 -9.70
C GLY A 166 14.58 14.03 -8.53
N LYS A 167 14.17 15.06 -7.76
CA LYS A 167 14.68 15.26 -6.39
C LYS A 167 14.01 14.25 -5.45
N GLY A 168 14.35 12.98 -5.62
CA GLY A 168 14.09 11.96 -4.61
C GLY A 168 14.91 12.30 -3.37
N SER A 169 14.25 12.58 -2.25
CA SER A 169 14.92 12.69 -0.96
C SER A 169 15.20 11.27 -0.46
N ILE A 170 16.39 10.74 -0.73
CA ILE A 170 16.85 9.50 -0.10
C ILE A 170 17.24 9.85 1.35
N GLY A 171 16.34 9.54 2.29
CA GLY A 171 16.69 9.46 3.70
C GLY A 171 17.48 8.17 3.95
N ARG A 172 18.82 8.25 4.03
CA ARG A 172 19.64 7.17 4.59
C ARG A 172 19.75 7.37 6.10
N THR A 173 19.11 6.50 6.88
CA THR A 173 19.45 6.30 8.29
C THR A 173 20.39 5.11 8.38
N ASN A 174 21.66 5.37 8.73
CA ASN A 174 22.60 4.31 9.08
C ASN A 174 22.28 3.84 10.50
N TYR A 175 21.90 2.58 10.67
CA TYR A 175 21.91 1.93 11.99
C TYR A 175 23.29 1.33 12.22
N SER A 176 24.05 1.89 13.17
CA SER A 176 25.23 1.24 13.73
C SER A 176 24.82 0.43 14.96
N ASN A 177 24.79 -0.90 14.84
CA ASN A 177 24.67 -1.78 16.00
C ASN A 177 26.02 -1.80 16.72
N ASN A 178 26.13 -1.04 17.81
CA ASN A 178 27.20 -1.22 18.80
C ASN A 178 26.74 -2.24 19.84
N TYR A 179 26.85 -3.52 19.50
CA TYR A 179 26.93 -4.56 20.52
C TYR A 179 28.41 -4.95 20.64
N ASN A 180 29.07 -4.44 21.68
CA ASN A 180 30.29 -5.04 22.19
C ASN A 180 29.87 -6.18 23.12
N LEU A 181 30.25 -7.40 22.76
CA LEU A 181 30.36 -8.53 23.70
C LEU A 181 31.59 -8.33 24.59
#